data_AF-A0A7X1WZ85-F1
#
_entry.id   AF-A0A7X1WZ85-F1
#
_cell.length_a   1.000
_cell.length_b   1.000
_cell.length_c   1.000
_cell.angle_alpha   90.00
_cell.angle_beta   90.00
_cell.angle_gamma   90.00
#
_symmetry.space_group_name_H-M   'P 1'
#
loop_
_entity.id
_entity.type
_entity.pdbx_description
1 polymer ?
#
loop_
_entity_poly.entity_id
_entity_poly.type
_entity_poly.pdbx_seq_one_letter_code
_entity_poly.pdbx_strand_id
1 'polypeptide(L)'
;MIKQLQWSAILCSCLFWTNAQAVEMTLSSNATEIPQGQIKDAIVSNLPSAVSQLGSDYQLFAIVETGDYLPGQRLYSYSVTLHRKVIESGTGKIYWVPTGGIRGHGVAQESVTVVGNLKSDVIAGAKAGAFKLDQM
;
A
#
# COMPACT_ATOMS: atom_id res chain seq x y z
N MET A 1 -55.03 -15.79 10.68
CA MET A 1 -53.94 -15.12 11.42
C MET A 1 -52.62 -15.56 10.80
N ILE A 2 -52.18 -14.94 9.71
CA ILE A 2 -51.26 -13.78 9.70
C ILE A 2 -50.18 -13.96 10.77
N LYS A 3 -49.05 -14.57 10.40
CA LYS A 3 -47.69 -14.36 10.95
C LYS A 3 -46.70 -15.32 10.28
N GLN A 4 -46.51 -15.20 8.98
CA GLN A 4 -45.39 -15.84 8.26
C GLN A 4 -44.84 -14.96 7.14
N LEU A 5 -44.99 -13.64 7.28
CA LEU A 5 -44.21 -12.68 6.51
C LEU A 5 -43.05 -12.19 7.37
N GLN A 6 -41.92 -11.93 6.71
CA GLN A 6 -40.80 -11.10 7.14
C GLN A 6 -39.55 -11.79 7.71
N TRP A 7 -38.91 -12.72 7.00
CA TRP A 7 -37.46 -12.97 7.24
C TRP A 7 -36.70 -13.34 5.96
N SER A 8 -36.88 -12.60 4.87
CA SER A 8 -36.08 -12.81 3.65
C SER A 8 -35.73 -11.49 2.97
N ALA A 9 -35.21 -10.53 3.74
CA ALA A 9 -34.79 -9.24 3.21
C ALA A 9 -33.65 -8.61 4.01
N ILE A 10 -32.59 -9.36 4.33
CA ILE A 10 -31.29 -8.77 4.70
C ILE A 10 -30.18 -9.67 4.15
N LEU A 11 -29.96 -9.62 2.84
CA LEU A 11 -28.81 -10.24 2.20
C LEU A 11 -28.42 -9.42 0.96
N CYS A 12 -28.26 -8.11 1.14
CA CYS A 12 -27.93 -7.21 0.02
C CYS A 12 -27.08 -5.98 0.42
N SER A 13 -26.18 -6.11 1.39
CA SER A 13 -25.30 -4.98 1.73
C SER A 13 -23.99 -5.39 2.40
N CYS A 14 -23.28 -6.35 1.82
CA CYS A 14 -21.84 -6.46 1.98
C CYS A 14 -21.23 -6.84 0.63
N LEU A 15 -21.53 -6.05 -0.41
CA LEU A 15 -20.58 -5.91 -1.51
C LEU A 15 -19.39 -5.16 -0.89
N PHE A 16 -18.54 -5.89 -0.19
CA PHE A 16 -17.15 -5.49 -0.10
C PHE A 16 -16.71 -5.48 -1.55
N TRP A 17 -16.66 -4.30 -2.16
CA TRP A 17 -15.82 -4.08 -3.32
C TRP A 17 -14.40 -4.37 -2.85
N THR A 18 -14.03 -5.65 -2.88
CA THR A 18 -12.65 -6.04 -2.95
C THR A 18 -12.19 -5.44 -4.26
N ASN A 19 -11.62 -4.23 -4.20
CA ASN A 19 -10.86 -3.68 -5.30
C ASN A 19 -9.72 -4.67 -5.51
N ALA A 20 -9.95 -5.68 -6.34
CA ALA A 20 -8.92 -6.59 -6.77
C ALA A 20 -7.93 -5.73 -7.56
N GLN A 21 -6.88 -5.31 -6.88
CA GLN A 21 -5.78 -4.61 -7.52
C GLN A 21 -5.01 -5.65 -8.33
N ALA A 22 -4.68 -5.29 -9.57
CA ALA A 22 -3.88 -6.15 -10.42
C ALA A 22 -2.41 -6.15 -9.98
N VAL A 23 -1.95 -5.05 -9.38
CA VAL A 23 -0.59 -4.93 -8.84
C VAL A 23 -0.52 -5.59 -7.46
N GLU A 24 0.37 -6.57 -7.33
CA GLU A 24 0.63 -7.21 -6.04
C GLU A 24 1.41 -6.25 -5.13
N MET A 25 1.13 -6.28 -3.81
CA MET A 25 1.88 -5.50 -2.82
C MET A 25 2.41 -6.40 -1.70
N THR A 26 3.73 -6.40 -1.57
CA THR A 26 4.46 -6.97 -0.44
C THR A 26 4.73 -5.88 0.59
N LEU A 27 4.30 -6.11 1.85
CA LEU A 27 4.55 -5.20 2.97
C LEU A 27 5.42 -5.89 4.01
N SER A 28 6.54 -5.26 4.37
CA SER A 28 7.34 -5.58 5.55
C SER A 28 7.15 -4.48 6.59
N SER A 29 6.82 -4.83 7.83
CA SER A 29 6.67 -3.85 8.90
C SER A 29 7.12 -4.39 10.25
N ASN A 30 7.92 -3.61 10.98
CA ASN A 30 8.20 -3.86 12.39
C ASN A 30 7.33 -2.98 13.33
N ALA A 31 6.49 -2.11 12.75
CA ALA A 31 5.59 -1.21 13.49
C ALA A 31 4.36 -1.97 13.98
N THR A 32 4.54 -2.82 15.00
CA THR A 32 3.51 -3.72 15.55
C THR A 32 2.26 -3.01 16.06
N GLU A 33 2.39 -1.74 16.41
CA GLU A 33 1.34 -0.84 16.85
C GLU A 33 0.44 -0.33 15.72
N ILE A 34 0.83 -0.56 14.46
CA ILE A 34 0.07 -0.16 13.28
C ILE A 34 -0.44 -1.42 12.57
N PRO A 35 -1.77 -1.65 12.51
CA PRO A 35 -2.31 -2.79 11.77
C PRO A 35 -1.87 -2.75 10.31
N GLN A 36 -1.33 -3.85 9.80
CA GLN A 36 -0.85 -3.93 8.42
C GLN A 36 -1.94 -3.55 7.41
N GLY A 37 -3.20 -3.90 7.66
CA GLY A 37 -4.33 -3.48 6.82
C GLY A 37 -4.44 -1.97 6.67
N GLN A 38 -4.23 -1.20 7.73
CA GLN A 38 -4.29 0.27 7.67
C GLN A 38 -3.14 0.85 6.83
N ILE A 39 -1.94 0.28 6.92
CA ILE A 39 -0.80 0.66 6.07
C ILE A 39 -1.13 0.37 4.61
N LYS A 40 -1.63 -0.85 4.34
CA LYS A 40 -1.99 -1.27 2.99
C LYS A 40 -3.05 -0.34 2.41
N ASP A 41 -4.13 -0.06 3.14
CA ASP A 41 -5.22 0.81 2.70
C ASP A 41 -4.75 2.24 2.44
N ALA A 42 -3.87 2.78 3.28
CA ALA A 42 -3.28 4.11 3.11
C ALA A 42 -2.47 4.22 1.81
N ILE A 43 -1.79 3.15 1.39
CA ILE A 43 -1.06 3.10 0.13
C ILE A 43 -2.03 2.89 -1.02
N VAL A 44 -2.72 1.75 -1.02
CA VAL A 44 -3.57 1.22 -2.09
C VAL A 44 -4.64 2.19 -2.53
N SER A 45 -5.33 2.83 -1.57
CA SER A 45 -6.43 3.74 -1.87
C SER A 45 -5.98 5.07 -2.45
N ASN A 46 -4.67 5.36 -2.44
CA ASN A 46 -4.12 6.64 -2.84
C ASN A 46 -3.08 6.53 -3.97
N LEU A 47 -2.86 5.33 -4.50
CA LEU A 47 -2.01 5.12 -5.67
C LEU A 47 -2.64 5.74 -6.94
N PRO A 48 -1.82 6.13 -7.92
CA PRO A 48 -2.32 6.46 -9.26
C PRO A 48 -3.09 5.27 -9.86
N SER A 49 -4.21 5.54 -10.53
CA SER A 49 -5.00 4.49 -11.21
C SER A 49 -4.18 3.68 -12.22
N ALA A 50 -3.22 4.32 -12.89
CA ALA A 50 -2.32 3.66 -13.81
C ALA A 50 -1.41 2.62 -13.13
N VAL A 51 -1.09 2.80 -11.84
CA VAL A 51 -0.30 1.84 -11.06
C VAL A 51 -1.18 0.71 -10.50
N SER A 52 -2.39 1.03 -10.04
CA SER A 52 -3.28 0.02 -9.45
C SER A 52 -3.82 -1.01 -10.47
N GLN A 53 -3.76 -0.67 -11.76
CA GLN A 53 -4.19 -1.50 -12.88
C GLN A 53 -3.05 -2.30 -13.53
N LEU A 54 -1.80 -2.16 -13.06
CA LEU A 54 -0.68 -2.91 -13.63
C LEU A 54 -0.83 -4.41 -13.35
N GLY A 55 -0.49 -5.23 -14.34
CA GLY A 55 -0.51 -6.69 -14.21
C GLY A 55 0.68 -7.26 -13.43
N SER A 56 0.85 -8.57 -13.52
CA SER A 56 1.87 -9.34 -12.77
C SER A 56 3.33 -9.02 -13.14
N ASP A 57 3.58 -8.15 -14.11
CA ASP A 57 4.91 -7.64 -14.44
C ASP A 57 5.35 -6.48 -13.55
N TYR A 58 4.47 -6.04 -12.66
CA TYR A 58 4.75 -5.03 -11.66
C TYR A 58 4.34 -5.50 -10.27
N GLN A 59 5.04 -5.00 -9.26
CA GLN A 59 4.65 -5.16 -7.87
C GLN A 59 5.11 -3.97 -7.03
N LEU A 60 4.45 -3.77 -5.90
CA LEU A 60 4.81 -2.78 -4.90
C LEU A 60 5.51 -3.44 -3.73
N PHE A 61 6.64 -2.86 -3.34
CA PHE A 61 7.29 -3.19 -2.07
C PHE A 61 7.13 -2.00 -1.13
N ALA A 62 6.49 -2.28 0.01
CA ALA A 62 6.34 -1.34 1.10
C ALA A 62 7.15 -1.82 2.31
N ILE A 63 7.87 -0.89 2.94
CA ILE A 63 8.59 -1.10 4.19
C ILE A 63 8.13 -0.01 5.15
N VAL A 64 7.77 -0.38 6.37
CA VAL A 64 7.47 0.55 7.46
C VAL A 64 8.24 0.13 8.70
N GLU A 65 9.11 1.02 9.17
CA GLU A 65 9.95 0.79 10.33
C GLU A 65 9.67 1.82 11.41
N THR A 66 9.60 1.38 12.67
CA THR A 66 9.59 2.23 13.84
C THR A 66 10.69 1.83 14.82
N GLY A 67 11.10 2.78 15.65
CA GLY A 67 12.08 2.60 16.71
C GLY A 67 11.88 3.61 17.83
N ASP A 68 12.35 3.29 19.03
CA ASP A 68 12.26 4.20 20.17
C ASP A 68 13.15 5.43 19.97
N TYR A 69 12.67 6.61 20.36
CA TYR A 69 13.43 7.86 20.25
C TYR A 69 13.58 8.59 21.58
N LEU A 70 12.45 9.04 22.13
CA LEU A 70 12.33 9.67 23.45
C LEU A 70 11.11 9.07 24.15
N PRO A 71 10.96 9.26 25.48
CA PRO A 71 9.76 8.81 26.18
C PRO A 71 8.47 9.31 25.50
N GLY A 72 7.65 8.37 25.02
CA GLY A 72 6.41 8.67 24.29
C GLY A 72 6.60 9.09 22.81
N GLN A 73 7.80 9.00 22.25
CA GLN A 73 8.11 9.31 20.85
C GLN A 73 8.82 8.15 20.16
N ARG A 74 8.43 7.88 18.92
CA ARG A 74 9.06 6.89 18.05
C ARG A 74 9.62 7.57 16.81
N LEU A 75 10.82 7.14 16.38
CA LEU A 75 11.27 7.35 15.01
C LEU A 75 10.44 6.46 14.10
N TYR A 76 10.11 6.97 12.92
CA TYR A 76 9.52 6.19 11.84
C TYR A 76 10.29 6.40 10.54
N SER A 77 10.29 5.37 9.71
CA SER A 77 10.77 5.41 8.33
C SER A 77 9.83 4.55 7.50
N TYR A 78 9.53 4.98 6.27
CA TYR A 78 8.81 4.15 5.33
C TYR A 78 9.31 4.35 3.91
N SER A 79 9.11 3.33 3.09
CA SER A 79 9.31 3.38 1.65
C SER A 79 8.20 2.62 0.94
N VAL A 80 7.70 3.16 -0.16
CA VAL A 80 6.77 2.47 -1.07
C VAL A 80 7.34 2.57 -2.47
N THR A 81 7.78 1.45 -3.03
CA THR A 81 8.54 1.41 -4.27
C THR A 81 7.90 0.47 -5.28
N LEU A 82 7.59 1.01 -6.46
CA LEU A 82 7.16 0.22 -7.61
C LEU A 82 8.37 -0.50 -8.21
N HIS A 83 8.21 -1.79 -8.46
CA HIS A 83 9.20 -2.62 -9.12
C HIS A 83 8.62 -3.23 -10.37
N ARG A 84 9.47 -3.37 -11.39
CA ARG A 84 9.17 -4.06 -12.64
C ARG A 84 9.90 -5.39 -12.69
N LYS A 85 9.22 -6.40 -13.23
CA LYS A 85 9.79 -7.69 -13.57
C LYS A 85 10.69 -7.55 -14.79
N VAL A 86 11.95 -7.96 -14.65
CA VAL A 86 12.93 -8.05 -15.72
C VAL A 86 13.39 -9.49 -15.83
N ILE A 87 13.32 -10.07 -17.03
CA ILE A 87 13.76 -11.43 -17.30
C ILE A 87 15.11 -11.33 -18.01
N GLU A 88 16.16 -11.84 -17.37
CA GLU A 88 17.50 -11.84 -17.94
C GLU A 88 17.57 -12.71 -19.20
N SER A 89 18.02 -12.10 -20.29
CA SER A 89 18.23 -12.80 -21.55
C SER A 89 19.30 -13.88 -21.39
N GLY A 90 19.01 -15.09 -21.83
CA GLY A 90 19.92 -16.24 -21.77
C GLY A 90 19.69 -17.16 -20.58
N THR A 91 19.45 -16.64 -19.38
CA THR A 91 19.21 -17.47 -18.18
C THR A 91 17.73 -17.66 -17.86
N GLY A 92 16.87 -16.75 -18.32
CA GLY A 92 15.45 -16.73 -17.95
C GLY A 92 15.21 -16.33 -16.48
N LYS A 93 16.24 -15.90 -15.76
CA LYS A 93 16.13 -15.54 -14.35
C LYS A 93 15.35 -14.24 -14.19
N ILE A 94 14.43 -14.23 -13.22
CA ILE A 94 13.59 -13.08 -12.91
C ILE A 94 14.29 -12.17 -11.90
N TYR A 95 14.31 -10.88 -12.21
CA TYR A 95 14.75 -9.79 -11.35
C TYR A 95 13.61 -8.79 -11.16
N TRP A 96 13.57 -8.16 -10.00
CA TRP A 96 12.64 -7.08 -9.72
C TRP A 96 13.42 -5.79 -9.56
N VAL A 97 13.24 -4.86 -10.50
CA VAL A 97 14.01 -3.63 -10.57
C VAL A 97 13.14 -2.47 -10.10
N PRO A 98 13.59 -1.66 -9.11
CA PRO A 98 12.83 -0.50 -8.66
C PRO A 98 12.76 0.55 -9.76
N THR A 99 11.56 1.02 -10.08
CA THR A 99 11.34 2.04 -11.11
C THR A 99 11.10 3.42 -10.49
N GLY A 100 10.60 3.47 -9.27
CA GLY A 100 10.37 4.71 -8.53
C GLY A 100 9.47 4.48 -7.32
N GLY A 101 9.30 5.51 -6.50
CA GLY A 101 8.53 5.41 -5.28
C GLY A 101 8.68 6.62 -4.38
N ILE A 102 8.09 6.51 -3.19
CA ILE A 102 8.19 7.51 -2.13
C ILE A 102 8.95 6.95 -0.94
N ARG A 103 9.59 7.85 -0.20
CA ARG A 103 10.24 7.57 1.07
C ARG A 103 9.93 8.71 2.01
N GLY A 104 9.74 8.40 3.28
CA GLY A 104 9.54 9.39 4.32
C GLY A 104 10.07 8.89 5.65
N HIS A 105 10.42 9.81 6.53
CA HIS A 105 10.88 9.49 7.88
C HIS A 105 10.56 10.65 8.81
N GLY A 106 10.62 10.42 10.11
CA GLY A 106 10.41 11.46 11.10
C GLY A 106 10.23 10.91 12.49
N VAL A 107 9.66 11.75 13.36
CA VAL A 107 9.32 11.40 14.74
C VAL A 107 7.82 11.57 14.92
N ALA A 108 7.18 10.58 15.55
CA ALA A 108 5.76 10.61 15.87
C ALA A 108 5.52 10.14 17.31
N GLN A 109 4.58 10.77 18.00
CA GLN A 109 4.08 10.28 19.29
C GLN A 109 3.00 9.22 19.12
N GLU A 110 2.23 9.30 18.03
CA GLU A 110 1.11 8.43 17.76
C GLU A 110 1.24 7.73 16.40
N SER A 111 0.85 6.46 16.37
CA SER A 111 0.78 5.63 15.15
C SER A 111 -0.05 6.26 14.03
N VAL A 112 -1.13 6.95 14.38
CA VAL A 112 -2.03 7.59 13.41
C VAL A 112 -1.31 8.67 12.59
N THR A 113 -0.36 9.37 13.20
CA THR A 113 0.47 10.38 12.52
C THR A 113 1.36 9.73 11.48
N VAL A 114 1.94 8.55 11.76
CA VAL A 114 2.76 7.81 10.80
C VAL A 114 1.93 7.42 9.58
N VAL A 115 0.73 6.87 9.78
CA VAL A 115 -0.18 6.49 8.69
C VAL A 115 -0.65 7.72 7.90
N GLY A 116 -0.94 8.83 8.59
CA GLY A 116 -1.32 10.10 7.96
C GLY A 116 -0.21 10.68 7.07
N ASN A 117 1.03 10.62 7.54
CA ASN A 117 2.20 11.08 6.77
C ASN A 117 2.44 10.17 5.56
N LEU A 118 2.42 8.84 5.74
CA LEU A 118 2.51 7.88 4.66
C LEU A 118 1.47 8.15 3.57
N LYS A 119 0.19 8.31 3.96
CA LYS A 119 -0.89 8.64 3.03
C LYS A 119 -0.60 9.93 2.26
N SER A 120 -0.18 10.98 2.97
CA SER A 120 0.09 12.29 2.36
C SER A 120 1.24 12.21 1.35
N ASP A 121 2.30 11.48 1.67
CA ASP A 121 3.45 11.29 0.79
C ASP A 121 3.10 10.42 -0.43
N VAL A 122 2.26 9.39 -0.27
CA VAL A 122 1.76 8.60 -1.41
C VAL A 122 0.96 9.49 -2.37
N ILE A 123 0.06 10.35 -1.86
CA ILE A 123 -0.70 11.30 -2.68
C ILE A 123 0.23 12.30 -3.38
N ALA A 124 1.20 12.86 -2.64
CA ALA A 124 2.15 13.82 -3.20
C ALA A 124 3.04 13.19 -4.27
N GLY A 125 3.58 11.99 -4.00
CA GLY A 125 4.39 11.23 -4.95
C GLY A 125 3.61 10.80 -6.18
N ALA A 126 2.34 10.41 -6.03
CA ALA A 126 1.45 10.13 -7.15
C ALA A 126 1.32 11.34 -8.08
N LYS A 127 1.07 12.54 -7.51
CA LYS A 127 0.97 13.80 -8.27
C LYS A 127 2.29 14.21 -8.92
N ALA A 128 3.41 13.93 -8.26
CA ALA A 128 4.75 14.26 -8.74
C ALA A 128 5.31 13.24 -9.75
N GLY A 129 4.59 12.15 -10.06
CA GLY A 129 5.07 11.11 -10.97
C GLY A 129 6.21 10.26 -10.37
N ALA A 130 6.23 10.08 -9.05
CA ALA A 130 7.26 9.30 -8.36
C ALA A 130 7.20 7.80 -8.71
N PHE A 131 6.01 7.28 -9.02
CA PHE A 131 5.81 5.90 -9.47
C PHE A 131 5.97 5.80 -10.98
N LYS A 132 7.21 5.64 -11.44
CA LYS A 132 7.53 5.59 -12.86
C LYS A 132 7.11 4.22 -13.43
N LEU A 133 6.19 4.25 -14.38
CA LEU A 133 6.10 3.21 -15.39
C LEU A 133 7.30 3.42 -16.31
N ASP A 134 7.83 2.36 -16.94
CA ASP A 134 9.04 2.46 -17.77
C ASP A 134 9.11 3.76 -18.59
N GLN A 135 10.28 4.40 -18.59
CA GLN A 135 10.52 5.56 -19.44
C GLN A 135 10.18 5.16 -20.89
N MET A 136 9.14 5.76 -21.46
CA MET A 136 9.02 5.87 -22.91
C MET A 136 10.19 6.68 -23.45
#